data_AF-A0A352S9R2-F1
#
_entry.id   AF-A0A352S9R2-F1
#
_cell.length_a   1.000
_cell.length_b   1.000
_cell.length_c   1.000
_cell.angle_alpha   90.00
_cell.angle_beta   90.00
_cell.angle_gamma   90.00
#
_symmetry.space_group_name_H-M   'P 1'
#
loop_
_entity.id
_entity.type
_entity.pdbx_description
1 polymer ?
#
loop_
_entity_poly.entity_id
_entity_poly.type
_entity_poly.pdbx_seq_one_letter_code
_entity_poly.pdbx_strand_id
1 'polypeptide(L)'
;MAAKAVAAAAAALACGIAAAQADAPKYGGTLEVGSVYPTISALSWDLADWNWKQNYDTGQVYEQLFAADLSKSRRNGGKYAFQADAWLPPDAIRGELAESWKWTDPLTLEVKLRKNVRFPAKPGVMEERELTSEDVLFSYGRMNASAKK
;
A
#
# COMPACT_ATOMS: atom_id res chain seq x y z
N MET A 1 43.21 -26.81 11.91
CA MET A 1 41.77 -26.56 11.69
C MET A 1 41.23 -25.28 12.33
N ALA A 2 41.90 -24.66 13.32
CA ALA A 2 41.42 -23.45 13.99
C ALA A 2 41.39 -22.17 13.10
N ALA A 3 42.34 -22.00 12.17
CA ALA A 3 42.44 -20.78 11.35
C ALA A 3 41.31 -20.61 10.32
N LYS A 4 40.70 -21.71 9.85
CA LYS A 4 39.58 -21.65 8.88
C LYS A 4 38.24 -21.30 9.53
N ALA A 5 38.06 -21.61 10.83
CA ALA A 5 36.86 -21.28 11.58
C ALA A 5 36.77 -19.77 11.89
N VAL A 6 37.91 -19.11 12.14
CA VAL A 6 37.98 -17.67 12.42
C VAL A 6 37.68 -16.83 11.18
N ALA A 7 38.14 -17.26 10.00
CA ALA A 7 37.86 -16.56 8.74
C ALA A 7 36.37 -16.62 8.33
N ALA A 8 35.70 -17.75 8.60
CA ALA A 8 34.26 -17.89 8.31
C ALA A 8 33.39 -17.04 9.25
N ALA A 9 33.78 -16.91 10.52
CA ALA A 9 33.09 -16.05 11.48
C ALA A 9 33.25 -14.55 11.16
N ALA A 10 34.43 -14.13 10.68
CA ALA A 10 34.68 -12.74 10.29
C ALA A 10 33.91 -12.34 9.01
N ALA A 11 33.78 -13.24 8.03
CA ALA A 11 32.97 -13.00 6.83
C ALA A 11 31.46 -12.96 7.14
N ALA A 12 30.99 -13.77 8.09
CA ALA A 12 29.60 -13.74 8.54
C ALA A 12 29.26 -12.43 9.31
N LEU A 13 30.21 -11.90 10.08
CA LEU A 13 30.03 -10.62 10.77
C LEU A 13 30.04 -9.42 9.80
N ALA A 14 30.88 -9.45 8.77
CA ALA A 14 30.97 -8.37 7.78
C ALA A 14 29.72 -8.27 6.89
N CYS A 15 29.05 -9.39 6.59
CA CYS A 15 27.79 -9.40 5.84
C CYS A 15 26.58 -8.95 6.67
N GLY A 16 26.67 -8.92 8.01
CA GLY A 16 25.58 -8.50 8.90
C GLY A 16 25.43 -6.99 9.05
N ILE A 17 26.45 -6.20 8.70
CA ILE A 17 26.47 -4.73 8.93
C ILE A 17 25.98 -3.96 7.69
N ALA A 18 25.97 -4.59 6.51
CA ALA A 18 25.57 -3.92 5.27
C ALA A 18 24.04 -3.74 5.12
N ALA A 19 23.24 -4.42 5.94
CA ALA A 19 21.79 -4.25 5.99
C ALA A 19 21.43 -3.47 7.27
N ALA A 20 20.88 -2.26 7.09
CA ALA A 20 20.16 -1.48 8.12
C ALA A 20 20.95 -0.53 9.03
N GLN A 21 21.84 0.30 8.47
CA GLN A 21 22.03 1.67 9.00
C GLN A 21 21.08 2.62 8.27
N ALA A 22 19.76 2.40 8.40
CA ALA A 22 18.82 3.45 8.10
C ALA A 22 18.78 4.39 9.32
N ASP A 23 18.99 5.69 9.11
CA ASP A 23 18.78 6.68 10.16
C ASP A 23 17.38 6.50 10.77
N ALA A 24 17.25 6.77 12.07
CA ALA A 24 15.94 6.79 12.72
C ALA A 24 14.98 7.74 11.96
N PRO A 25 13.68 7.41 11.85
CA PRO A 25 12.72 8.25 11.15
C PRO A 25 12.73 9.70 11.70
N LYS A 26 12.89 10.67 10.79
CA LYS A 26 12.78 12.10 11.12
C LYS A 26 11.32 12.51 10.93
N TYR A 27 10.71 13.04 11.97
CA TYR A 27 9.32 13.50 11.97
C TYR A 27 9.22 15.02 11.83
N GLY A 28 8.11 15.49 11.25
CA GLY A 28 7.83 16.91 11.05
C GLY A 28 8.31 17.47 9.70
N GLY A 29 7.85 18.68 9.39
CA GLY A 29 8.13 19.38 8.13
C GLY A 29 6.94 19.40 7.18
N THR A 30 7.17 19.98 5.99
CA THR A 30 6.17 20.07 4.91
C THR A 30 6.75 19.42 3.67
N LEU A 31 5.94 18.59 3.02
CA LEU A 31 6.29 17.94 1.76
C LEU A 31 5.44 18.56 0.63
N GLU A 32 6.09 19.17 -0.34
CA GLU A 32 5.47 19.60 -1.58
C GLU A 32 5.71 18.55 -2.67
N VAL A 33 4.63 18.04 -3.27
CA VAL A 33 4.69 16.93 -4.23
C VAL A 33 4.20 17.40 -5.60
N GLY A 34 5.08 17.35 -6.59
CA GLY A 34 4.71 17.34 -8.00
C GLY A 34 4.45 15.91 -8.46
N SER A 35 3.22 15.59 -8.86
CA SER A 35 2.92 14.28 -9.48
C SER A 35 3.48 14.20 -10.90
N VAL A 36 3.50 13.01 -11.50
CA VAL A 36 3.89 12.83 -12.91
C VAL A 36 2.96 13.57 -13.90
N TYR A 37 1.79 14.02 -13.43
CA TYR A 37 0.84 14.85 -14.16
C TYR A 37 0.69 16.23 -13.47
N PRO A 38 1.74 17.07 -13.46
CA PRO A 38 1.75 18.31 -12.67
C PRO A 38 0.78 19.39 -13.19
N THR A 39 0.34 19.28 -14.44
CA THR A 39 -0.62 20.21 -15.06
C THR A 39 -2.07 19.79 -14.87
N ILE A 40 -2.33 18.63 -14.27
CA ILE A 40 -3.69 18.10 -14.05
C ILE A 40 -3.97 18.16 -12.55
N SER A 41 -4.86 19.09 -12.16
CA SER A 41 -5.36 19.19 -10.78
C SER A 41 -6.20 17.97 -10.41
N ALA A 42 -6.33 17.70 -9.11
CA ALA A 42 -7.32 16.73 -8.62
C ALA A 42 -8.73 17.17 -9.04
N LEU A 43 -9.44 16.34 -9.80
CA LEU A 43 -10.76 16.67 -10.35
C LEU A 43 -11.92 16.31 -9.40
N SER A 44 -11.72 15.31 -8.55
CA SER A 44 -12.65 14.91 -7.50
C SER A 44 -11.87 14.25 -6.37
N TRP A 45 -12.41 14.34 -5.16
CA TRP A 45 -11.94 13.58 -4.00
C TRP A 45 -12.74 12.29 -3.78
N ASP A 46 -13.78 12.06 -4.60
CA ASP A 46 -14.49 10.79 -4.64
C ASP A 46 -13.85 9.86 -5.69
N LEU A 47 -13.32 8.73 -5.20
CA LEU A 47 -12.71 7.67 -6.00
C LEU A 47 -13.61 7.11 -7.12
N ALA A 48 -14.94 7.23 -7.01
CA ALA A 48 -15.85 6.75 -8.04
C ALA A 48 -15.96 7.69 -9.26
N ASP A 49 -15.53 8.94 -9.13
CA ASP A 49 -15.60 9.92 -10.21
C ASP A 49 -14.38 9.89 -11.12
N TRP A 50 -13.21 9.54 -10.58
CA TRP A 50 -11.94 9.65 -11.28
C TRP A 50 -10.90 8.61 -10.82
N ASN A 51 -11.14 7.34 -11.15
CA ASN A 51 -10.37 6.21 -10.63
C ASN A 51 -8.91 6.10 -11.13
N TRP A 52 -8.61 6.53 -12.36
CA TRP A 52 -7.28 6.29 -12.96
C TRP A 52 -6.14 7.08 -12.30
N LYS A 53 -6.44 8.25 -11.71
CA LYS A 53 -5.46 9.11 -11.01
C LYS A 53 -5.48 8.90 -9.49
N GLN A 54 -6.22 7.89 -9.01
CA GLN A 54 -6.44 7.63 -7.58
C GLN A 54 -5.11 7.59 -6.79
N ASN A 55 -4.11 6.88 -7.28
CA ASN A 55 -2.85 6.71 -6.57
C ASN A 55 -2.05 8.02 -6.42
N TYR A 56 -2.31 9.02 -7.28
CA TYR A 56 -1.65 10.33 -7.23
C TYR A 56 -2.42 11.34 -6.38
N ASP A 57 -3.74 11.42 -6.54
CA ASP A 57 -4.55 12.45 -5.87
C ASP A 57 -4.98 12.04 -4.46
N THR A 58 -5.35 10.78 -4.30
CA THR A 58 -6.09 10.30 -3.13
C THR A 58 -5.36 9.19 -2.37
N GLY A 59 -4.29 8.62 -2.92
CA GLY A 59 -3.54 7.52 -2.30
C GLY A 59 -2.82 7.89 -0.99
N GLN A 60 -2.77 9.16 -0.62
CA GLN A 60 -2.27 9.61 0.69
C GLN A 60 -3.34 9.73 1.77
N VAL A 61 -4.63 9.68 1.39
CA VAL A 61 -5.76 9.88 2.32
C VAL A 61 -6.79 8.75 2.29
N TYR A 62 -6.72 7.85 1.30
CA TYR A 62 -7.52 6.63 1.25
C TYR A 62 -6.64 5.41 1.09
N GLU A 63 -6.94 4.37 1.87
CA GLU A 63 -6.39 3.04 1.69
C GLU A 63 -7.27 2.12 0.82
N GLN A 64 -6.65 1.08 0.27
CA GLN A 64 -7.30 0.01 -0.49
C GLN A 64 -7.19 -1.34 0.24
N LEU A 65 -7.86 -2.39 -0.24
CA LEU A 65 -7.68 -3.74 0.31
C LEU A 65 -6.23 -4.23 0.13
N PHE A 66 -5.65 -3.93 -1.03
CA PHE A 66 -4.34 -4.42 -1.46
C PHE A 66 -3.48 -3.26 -1.97
N ALA A 67 -2.18 -3.36 -1.76
CA ALA A 67 -1.21 -2.39 -2.24
C ALA A 67 0.06 -3.09 -2.77
N ALA A 68 0.87 -2.34 -3.52
CA ALA A 68 2.19 -2.79 -3.92
C ALA A 68 3.09 -3.01 -2.69
N ASP A 69 3.79 -4.14 -2.68
CA ASP A 69 4.85 -4.41 -1.71
C ASP A 69 6.17 -3.78 -2.16
N LEU A 70 6.41 -2.55 -1.70
CA LEU A 70 7.62 -1.80 -2.06
C LEU A 70 8.90 -2.45 -1.54
N SER A 71 8.86 -3.42 -0.61
CA SER A 71 10.06 -4.20 -0.24
C SER A 71 10.59 -5.02 -1.43
N LYS A 72 9.72 -5.35 -2.39
CA LYS A 72 10.06 -6.08 -3.62
C LYS A 72 10.44 -5.17 -4.79
N SER A 73 10.58 -3.87 -4.53
CA SER A 73 11.00 -2.89 -5.55
C SER A 73 12.49 -3.02 -5.87
N ARG A 74 12.87 -2.67 -7.11
CA ARG A 74 14.28 -2.67 -7.58
C ARG A 74 15.19 -1.82 -6.69
N ARG A 75 14.70 -0.67 -6.21
CA ARG A 75 15.47 0.21 -5.30
C ARG A 75 15.78 -0.46 -3.95
N ASN A 76 14.97 -1.44 -3.55
CA ASN A 76 15.13 -2.20 -2.31
C ASN A 76 15.73 -3.59 -2.56
N GLY A 77 16.34 -3.83 -3.74
CA GLY A 77 16.96 -5.11 -4.10
C GLY A 77 15.99 -6.18 -4.62
N GLY A 78 14.71 -5.84 -4.83
CA GLY A 78 13.72 -6.73 -5.42
C GLY A 78 13.68 -6.72 -6.96
N LYS A 79 12.79 -7.51 -7.55
CA LYS A 79 12.69 -7.64 -9.02
C LYS A 79 11.85 -6.56 -9.71
N TYR A 80 10.96 -5.89 -8.98
CA TYR A 80 9.89 -5.09 -9.60
C TYR A 80 10.19 -3.60 -9.67
N ALA A 81 9.96 -2.99 -10.83
CA ALA A 81 10.07 -1.54 -10.98
C ALA A 81 8.79 -0.79 -10.56
N PHE A 82 7.65 -1.48 -10.48
CA PHE A 82 6.32 -0.88 -10.23
C PHE A 82 5.99 0.29 -11.18
N GLN A 83 6.30 0.14 -12.47
CA GLN A 83 6.03 1.13 -13.52
C GLN A 83 4.75 0.84 -14.31
N ALA A 84 4.20 -0.37 -14.23
CA ALA A 84 3.00 -0.73 -14.98
C ALA A 84 1.80 0.04 -14.44
N ASP A 85 1.05 0.67 -15.35
CA ASP A 85 -0.20 1.33 -15.01
C ASP A 85 -1.26 0.27 -14.64
N ALA A 86 -1.95 0.50 -13.52
CA ALA A 86 -3.10 -0.28 -13.06
C ALA A 86 -2.90 -1.81 -12.91
N TRP A 87 -1.65 -2.31 -12.81
CA TRP A 87 -1.38 -3.73 -12.60
C TRP A 87 -0.25 -3.98 -11.60
N LEU A 88 -0.45 -4.97 -10.73
CA LEU A 88 0.56 -5.46 -9.79
C LEU A 88 0.83 -6.95 -10.02
N PRO A 89 2.11 -7.37 -10.02
CA PRO A 89 2.44 -8.79 -10.01
C PRO A 89 1.84 -9.49 -8.78
N PRO A 90 1.26 -10.70 -8.92
CA PRO A 90 0.59 -11.38 -7.80
C PRO A 90 1.46 -11.59 -6.57
N ASP A 91 2.74 -11.91 -6.76
CA ASP A 91 3.70 -12.08 -5.67
C ASP A 91 4.29 -10.74 -5.19
N ALA A 92 3.85 -9.60 -5.71
CA ALA A 92 4.23 -8.25 -5.30
C ALA A 92 3.09 -7.50 -4.61
N ILE A 93 2.01 -8.18 -4.27
CA ILE A 93 0.86 -7.63 -3.57
C ILE A 93 1.03 -7.87 -2.07
N ARG A 94 0.83 -6.81 -1.27
CA ARG A 94 0.64 -6.89 0.18
C ARG A 94 -0.77 -6.47 0.56
N GLY A 95 -1.22 -6.90 1.73
CA GLY A 95 -2.45 -6.42 2.33
C GLY A 95 -2.28 -5.03 2.91
N GLU A 96 -3.13 -4.09 2.50
CA GLU A 96 -3.20 -2.75 3.08
C GLU A 96 -4.33 -2.70 4.12
N LEU A 97 -5.60 -2.67 3.72
CA LEU A 97 -6.72 -2.91 4.63
C LEU A 97 -7.00 -4.41 4.85
N ALA A 98 -6.59 -5.26 3.91
CA ALA A 98 -6.62 -6.71 4.11
C ALA A 98 -5.50 -7.14 5.07
N GLU A 99 -5.84 -7.91 6.10
CA GLU A 99 -4.89 -8.62 6.95
C GLU A 99 -4.38 -9.87 6.22
N SER A 100 -5.30 -10.61 5.60
CA SER A 100 -5.01 -11.78 4.78
C SER A 100 -6.12 -12.02 3.74
N TRP A 101 -5.84 -12.84 2.74
CA TRP A 101 -6.80 -13.25 1.72
C TRP A 101 -6.48 -14.64 1.19
N LYS A 102 -7.48 -15.34 0.70
CA LYS A 102 -7.32 -16.65 0.04
C LYS A 102 -8.40 -16.84 -1.03
N TRP A 103 -8.03 -17.47 -2.13
CA TRP A 103 -9.00 -17.98 -3.09
C TRP A 103 -9.61 -19.26 -2.51
N THR A 104 -10.93 -19.32 -2.39
CA THR A 104 -11.65 -20.54 -1.98
C THR A 104 -12.04 -21.40 -3.18
N ASP A 105 -12.22 -20.75 -4.33
CA ASP A 105 -12.43 -21.33 -5.64
C ASP A 105 -11.95 -20.32 -6.72
N PRO A 106 -11.96 -20.64 -8.04
CA PRO A 106 -11.46 -19.74 -9.07
C PRO A 106 -12.19 -18.39 -9.22
N LEU A 107 -13.37 -18.23 -8.62
CA LEU A 107 -14.21 -17.03 -8.73
C LEU A 107 -14.43 -16.32 -7.39
N THR A 108 -14.05 -16.94 -6.26
CA THR A 108 -14.30 -16.41 -4.92
C THR A 108 -13.00 -16.14 -4.17
N LEU A 109 -12.81 -14.87 -3.82
CA LEU A 109 -11.74 -14.40 -2.96
C LEU A 109 -12.29 -14.05 -1.58
N GLU A 110 -11.87 -14.78 -0.54
CA GLU A 110 -12.16 -14.44 0.85
C GLU A 110 -11.10 -13.48 1.37
N VAL A 111 -11.52 -12.32 1.88
CA VAL A 111 -10.64 -11.27 2.41
C VAL A 111 -10.94 -11.04 3.89
N LYS A 112 -9.93 -11.17 4.75
CA LYS A 112 -10.01 -10.82 6.17
C LYS A 112 -9.51 -9.39 6.36
N LEU A 113 -10.38 -8.50 6.84
CA LEU A 113 -10.02 -7.10 7.12
C LEU A 113 -9.21 -6.97 8.41
N ARG A 114 -8.28 -6.02 8.43
CA ARG A 114 -7.59 -5.58 9.65
C ARG A 114 -8.60 -5.03 10.66
N LYS A 115 -8.32 -5.24 11.93
CA LYS A 115 -9.11 -4.71 13.06
C LYS A 115 -8.54 -3.39 13.56
N ASN A 116 -9.38 -2.59 14.22
CA ASN A 116 -9.03 -1.29 14.80
C ASN A 116 -8.55 -0.24 13.78
N VAL A 117 -8.83 -0.44 12.48
CA VAL A 117 -8.67 0.63 11.48
C VAL A 117 -9.87 1.55 11.62
N ARG A 118 -9.63 2.86 11.69
CA ARG A 118 -10.69 3.84 12.00
C ARG A 118 -10.68 4.95 10.96
N PHE A 119 -11.87 5.36 10.56
CA PHE A 119 -12.03 6.62 9.88
C PHE A 119 -11.91 7.76 10.89
N PRO A 120 -11.13 8.81 10.59
CA PRO A 120 -10.95 9.91 11.52
C PRO A 120 -12.23 10.75 11.66
N ALA A 121 -12.44 11.34 12.85
CA ALA A 121 -13.51 12.31 13.04
C ALA A 121 -13.34 13.51 12.10
N LYS A 122 -14.45 13.93 11.50
CA LYS A 122 -14.51 15.13 10.67
C LYS A 122 -15.72 15.98 11.08
N PRO A 123 -15.49 17.14 11.74
CA PRO A 123 -16.58 18.00 12.20
C PRO A 123 -17.60 18.31 11.10
N GLY A 124 -18.88 18.11 11.41
CA GLY A 124 -20.00 18.32 10.47
C GLY A 124 -20.19 17.23 9.42
N VAL A 125 -19.35 16.19 9.40
CA VAL A 125 -19.44 15.07 8.43
C VAL A 125 -19.69 13.76 9.16
N MET A 126 -18.81 13.38 10.08
CA MET A 126 -18.93 12.14 10.86
C MET A 126 -18.06 12.16 12.12
N GLU A 127 -18.51 11.42 13.13
CA GLU A 127 -17.67 11.03 14.26
C GLU A 127 -16.66 9.96 13.84
N GLU A 128 -15.60 9.80 14.65
CA GLU A 128 -14.65 8.71 14.46
C GLU A 128 -15.34 7.35 14.64
N ARG A 129 -15.07 6.41 13.75
CA ARG A 129 -15.61 5.05 13.83
C ARG A 129 -14.69 4.03 13.20
N GLU A 130 -14.86 2.77 13.60
CA GLU A 130 -14.13 1.66 12.99
C GLU A 130 -14.58 1.40 11.54
N LEU A 131 -13.62 1.03 10.70
CA LEU A 131 -13.84 0.44 9.39
C LEU A 131 -14.47 -0.95 9.55
N THR A 132 -15.49 -1.23 8.77
CA THR A 132 -16.17 -2.54 8.75
C THR A 132 -16.26 -3.09 7.33
N SER A 133 -16.72 -4.34 7.18
CA SER A 133 -16.99 -4.94 5.88
C SER A 133 -18.07 -4.18 5.10
N GLU A 134 -19.02 -3.53 5.79
CA GLU A 134 -20.07 -2.73 5.16
C GLU A 134 -19.51 -1.54 4.38
N ASP A 135 -18.39 -0.96 4.82
CA ASP A 135 -17.74 0.15 4.11
C ASP A 135 -17.09 -0.31 2.79
N VAL A 136 -16.54 -1.51 2.78
CA VAL A 136 -16.02 -2.16 1.57
C VAL A 136 -17.17 -2.47 0.62
N LEU A 137 -18.25 -3.08 1.13
CA LEU A 137 -19.45 -3.38 0.34
C LEU A 137 -20.08 -2.11 -0.24
N PHE A 138 -20.19 -1.04 0.55
CA PHE A 138 -20.65 0.26 0.08
C PHE A 138 -19.79 0.79 -1.08
N SER A 139 -18.46 0.72 -0.94
CA SER A 139 -17.51 1.22 -1.94
C SER A 139 -17.58 0.46 -3.27
N TYR A 140 -17.74 -0.87 -3.23
CA TYR A 140 -17.94 -1.67 -4.43
C TYR A 140 -19.37 -1.52 -4.98
N GLY A 141 -20.37 -1.49 -4.11
CA GLY A 141 -21.79 -1.41 -4.46
C GLY A 141 -22.13 -0.13 -5.21
N ARG A 142 -21.62 1.02 -4.75
CA ARG A 142 -21.85 2.31 -5.42
C ARG A 142 -21.22 2.36 -6.82
N MET A 143 -20.04 1.75 -7.00
CA MET A 143 -19.42 1.64 -8.33
C MET A 143 -20.21 0.67 -9.21
N ASN A 144 -20.66 -0.44 -8.63
CA ASN A 144 -21.43 -1.45 -9.35
C ASN A 144 -22.77 -0.90 -9.88
N ALA A 145 -23.41 -0.01 -9.12
CA ALA A 145 -24.67 0.64 -9.45
C ALA A 145 -24.51 1.96 -10.22
N SER A 146 -23.28 2.40 -10.50
CA SER A 146 -23.02 3.66 -11.19
C SER A 146 -23.52 3.62 -12.63
N ALA A 147 -24.17 4.70 -13.07
CA ALA A 147 -24.56 4.91 -14.46
C ALA A 147 -23.35 5.17 -15.39
N LYS A 148 -22.14 5.30 -14.84
CA LYS A 148 -20.89 5.55 -15.58
C LYS A 148 -20.18 4.27 -16.08
N LYS A 149 -20.77 3.10 -15.84
CA LYS A 149 -20.24 1.81 -16.28
C LYS A 149 -20.26 1.64 -17.79
#